data_AF-A0A444Z7N7-F1
#
_entry.id   AF-A0A444Z7N7-F1
#
_cell.length_a   1.000
_cell.length_b   1.000
_cell.length_c   1.000
_cell.angle_alpha   90.00
_cell.angle_beta   90.00
_cell.angle_gamma   90.00
#
_symmetry.space_group_name_H-M   'P 1'
#
loop_
_entity.id
_entity.type
_entity.pdbx_description
1 polymer ?
#
loop_
_entity_poly.entity_id
_entity_poly.type
_entity_poly.pdbx_seq_one_letter_code
_entity_poly.pdbx_strand_id
1 'polypeptide(L)'
;MKRSSPWDEPVQNPDSSSNDIPLPITSIDLTSQDILIRRAEIYQEYMKQIPIPSQRGSVIPFNSWMGLGKSIKQLYGQPLHYLTNVILKQWDQLRLNSKDEYKPLDNLIHPTKAEATIWLMEEVHRQTSSHFQIAELWKLDPMYNCSVDAIFPTLEKHCETS
;
A
#
# COMPACT_ATOMS: atom_id res chain seq x y z
N MET A 1 -11.47 -52.76 58.68
CA MET A 1 -12.55 -52.73 59.70
C MET A 1 -12.18 -51.73 60.79
N LYS A 2 -13.17 -50.96 61.30
CA LYS A 2 -13.10 -49.78 62.21
C LYS A 2 -12.99 -48.46 61.43
N ARG A 3 -13.85 -47.45 61.59
CA ARG A 3 -15.08 -47.24 62.38
C ARG A 3 -15.72 -45.92 61.86
N SER A 4 -17.01 -45.90 61.54
CA SER A 4 -17.85 -44.66 61.51
C SER A 4 -18.53 -44.56 62.89
N SER A 5 -18.99 -43.44 63.48
CA SER A 5 -19.51 -42.11 63.07
C SER A 5 -19.51 -41.22 64.38
N PRO A 6 -20.41 -40.24 64.67
CA PRO A 6 -21.04 -39.11 63.93
C PRO A 6 -21.01 -37.76 64.74
N TRP A 7 -21.60 -36.68 64.18
CA TRP A 7 -21.96 -35.36 64.78
C TRP A 7 -20.82 -34.29 64.82
N ASP A 8 -20.92 -33.03 64.38
CA ASP A 8 -22.03 -32.19 63.92
C ASP A 8 -21.56 -31.11 62.90
N GLU A 9 -22.54 -30.50 62.25
CA GLU A 9 -22.60 -29.70 61.02
C GLU A 9 -22.07 -28.22 61.13
N PRO A 10 -22.40 -27.26 60.23
CA PRO A 10 -21.46 -26.64 59.27
C PRO A 10 -21.12 -25.16 59.57
N VAL A 11 -20.07 -24.62 58.90
CA VAL A 11 -19.90 -23.17 58.75
C VAL A 11 -19.81 -22.83 57.26
N GLN A 12 -20.89 -22.29 56.72
CA GLN A 12 -20.89 -21.47 55.51
C GLN A 12 -20.42 -20.06 55.88
N ASN A 13 -19.51 -19.45 55.12
CA ASN A 13 -19.80 -18.38 54.13
C ASN A 13 -18.53 -17.62 53.68
N PRO A 14 -18.63 -16.86 52.56
CA PRO A 14 -17.62 -16.70 51.52
C PRO A 14 -16.72 -15.49 51.77
N ASP A 15 -15.63 -15.36 50.99
CA ASP A 15 -15.39 -14.11 50.27
C ASP A 15 -14.33 -14.32 49.18
N SER A 16 -14.85 -14.40 47.96
CA SER A 16 -14.13 -14.14 46.72
C SER A 16 -14.05 -12.63 46.54
N SER A 17 -12.84 -12.06 46.49
CA SER A 17 -12.63 -10.71 45.98
C SER A 17 -11.31 -10.63 45.20
N SER A 18 -11.28 -11.28 44.03
CA SER A 18 -10.37 -10.85 42.95
C SER A 18 -10.99 -9.62 42.31
N ASN A 19 -10.62 -8.44 42.80
CA ASN A 19 -10.96 -7.17 42.16
C ASN A 19 -10.03 -6.93 40.96
N ASP A 20 -10.25 -7.68 39.89
CA ASP A 20 -9.72 -7.33 38.58
C ASP A 20 -10.57 -6.20 38.02
N ILE A 21 -10.08 -4.96 38.19
CA ILE A 21 -10.64 -3.78 37.54
C ILE A 21 -10.47 -3.99 36.02
N PRO A 22 -11.55 -4.15 35.23
CA PRO A 22 -11.40 -4.21 33.79
C PRO A 22 -11.08 -2.80 33.31
N LEU A 23 -9.82 -2.57 32.93
CA LEU A 23 -9.47 -1.44 32.09
C LEU A 23 -10.37 -1.48 30.86
N PRO A 24 -11.01 -0.37 30.45
CA PRO A 24 -11.74 -0.33 29.20
C PRO A 24 -10.70 -0.40 28.09
N ILE A 25 -10.37 -1.61 27.65
CA ILE A 25 -9.84 -1.82 26.32
C ILE A 25 -10.99 -1.37 25.42
N THR A 26 -10.93 -0.13 24.95
CA THR A 26 -11.69 0.29 23.78
C THR A 26 -11.21 -0.60 22.64
N SER A 27 -11.84 -1.77 22.48
CA SER A 27 -11.83 -2.51 21.25
C SER A 27 -12.51 -1.60 20.25
N ILE A 28 -11.72 -0.74 19.59
CA ILE A 28 -12.21 0.00 18.44
C ILE A 28 -12.56 -1.09 17.43
N ASP A 29 -13.85 -1.38 17.31
CA ASP A 29 -14.39 -2.25 16.27
C ASP A 29 -14.20 -1.50 14.94
N LEU A 30 -12.97 -1.56 14.43
CA LEU A 30 -12.59 -0.89 13.20
C LEU A 30 -13.27 -1.62 12.05
N THR A 31 -14.13 -0.90 11.33
CA THR A 31 -14.74 -1.47 10.13
C THR A 31 -13.66 -1.76 9.09
N SER A 32 -13.92 -2.68 8.16
CA SER A 32 -13.01 -2.94 7.03
C SER A 32 -12.71 -1.67 6.21
N GLN A 33 -13.63 -0.71 6.20
CA GLN A 33 -13.47 0.60 5.56
C GLN A 33 -12.49 1.50 6.31
N ASP A 34 -12.57 1.56 7.64
CA ASP A 34 -11.64 2.37 8.46
C ASP A 34 -10.20 1.87 8.32
N ILE A 35 -10.02 0.54 8.23
CA ILE A 35 -8.72 -0.08 7.98
C ILE A 35 -8.16 0.35 6.60
N LEU A 36 -8.99 0.36 5.56
CA LEU A 36 -8.57 0.79 4.22
C LEU A 36 -8.21 2.28 4.18
N ILE A 37 -9.02 3.14 4.82
CA ILE A 37 -8.73 4.57 4.94
C ILE A 37 -7.38 4.79 5.61
N ARG A 38 -7.13 4.11 6.73
CA ARG A 38 -5.86 4.26 7.45
C ARG A 38 -4.66 3.76 6.65
N ARG A 39 -4.80 2.66 5.91
CA ARG A 39 -3.75 2.17 5.00
C ARG A 39 -3.48 3.15 3.86
N ALA A 40 -4.52 3.69 3.25
CA ALA A 40 -4.41 4.67 2.18
C ALA A 40 -3.77 5.98 2.66
N GLU A 41 -4.04 6.36 3.91
CA GLU A 41 -3.42 7.53 4.55
C GLU A 41 -1.90 7.34 4.69
N ILE A 42 -1.48 6.23 5.30
CA ILE A 42 -0.05 5.88 5.45
C ILE A 42 0.63 5.80 4.07
N TYR A 43 -0.03 5.18 3.10
CA TYR A 43 0.47 5.06 1.74
C TYR A 43 0.66 6.42 1.05
N GLN A 44 -0.35 7.29 1.12
CA GLN A 44 -0.27 8.61 0.49
C GLN A 44 0.80 9.48 1.15
N GLU A 45 0.90 9.44 2.47
CA GLU A 45 1.89 10.20 3.22
C GLU A 45 3.32 9.73 2.89
N TYR A 46 3.52 8.42 2.77
CA TYR A 46 4.78 7.86 2.29
C TYR A 46 5.12 8.32 0.86
N MET A 47 4.17 8.21 -0.08
CA MET A 47 4.42 8.57 -1.48
C MET A 47 4.70 10.06 -1.68
N LYS A 48 4.14 10.94 -0.84
CA LYS A 48 4.43 12.39 -0.85
C LYS A 48 5.88 12.72 -0.53
N GLN A 49 6.54 11.91 0.30
CA GLN A 49 7.91 12.14 0.77
C GLN A 49 8.96 11.78 -0.28
N ILE A 50 8.59 11.02 -1.32
CA ILE A 50 9.53 10.59 -2.36
C ILE A 50 9.70 11.72 -3.40
N PRO A 51 10.89 12.33 -3.53
CA PRO A 51 11.11 13.40 -4.49
C PRO A 51 11.11 12.86 -5.93
N ILE A 52 10.61 13.68 -6.86
CA ILE A 52 10.74 13.38 -8.30
C ILE A 52 12.21 13.56 -8.71
N PRO A 53 12.82 12.59 -9.43
CA PRO A 53 14.20 12.72 -9.90
C PRO A 53 14.43 14.00 -10.72
N SER A 54 15.48 14.76 -10.40
CA SER A 54 15.82 15.99 -11.11
C SER A 54 16.64 15.73 -12.38
N GLN A 55 17.50 14.70 -12.35
CA GLN A 55 18.26 14.24 -13.51
C GLN A 55 17.44 13.21 -14.27
N ARG A 56 16.93 13.59 -15.44
CA ARG A 56 16.10 12.78 -16.34
C ARG A 56 16.65 12.85 -17.76
N GLY A 57 16.08 12.09 -18.69
CA GLY A 57 16.46 12.12 -20.11
C GLY A 57 17.18 10.86 -20.59
N SER A 58 17.02 9.75 -19.87
CA SER A 58 17.45 8.46 -20.37
C SER A 58 16.58 8.06 -21.55
N VAL A 59 17.19 7.62 -22.65
CA VAL A 59 16.43 7.05 -23.77
C VAL A 59 16.19 5.59 -23.43
N ILE A 60 15.00 5.28 -22.91
CA ILE A 60 14.59 3.93 -22.51
C ILE A 60 13.73 3.34 -23.64
N PRO A 61 14.22 2.36 -24.42
CA PRO A 61 13.37 1.65 -25.38
C PRO A 61 12.24 0.91 -24.67
N PHE A 62 11.04 0.91 -25.26
CA PHE A 62 9.86 0.35 -24.61
C PHE A 62 8.78 -0.04 -25.62
N ASN A 63 8.10 -1.16 -25.36
CA ASN A 63 7.01 -1.68 -26.19
C ASN A 63 5.61 -1.50 -25.54
N SER A 64 5.55 -1.15 -24.25
CA SER A 64 4.33 -0.93 -23.47
C SER A 64 4.54 0.09 -22.35
N TRP A 65 3.47 0.72 -21.88
CA TRP A 65 3.49 1.68 -20.79
C TRP A 65 3.86 1.02 -19.46
N MET A 66 3.32 -0.17 -19.18
CA MET A 66 3.73 -0.96 -18.02
C MET A 66 5.20 -1.36 -18.08
N GLY A 67 5.71 -1.68 -19.27
CA GLY A 67 7.12 -1.97 -19.51
C GLY A 67 8.01 -0.77 -19.20
N LEU A 68 7.65 0.41 -19.71
CA LEU A 68 8.35 1.66 -19.40
C LEU A 68 8.30 1.99 -17.91
N GLY A 69 7.15 1.84 -17.25
CA GLY A 69 7.01 2.03 -15.82
C GLY A 69 7.93 1.11 -15.02
N LYS A 70 8.05 -0.16 -15.40
CA LYS A 70 9.00 -1.10 -14.78
C LYS A 70 10.46 -0.64 -14.96
N SER A 71 10.84 -0.23 -16.17
CA SER A 71 12.19 0.27 -16.44
C SER A 71 12.51 1.54 -15.65
N ILE A 72 11.57 2.47 -15.53
CA ILE A 72 11.71 3.69 -14.71
C ILE A 72 11.94 3.31 -13.24
N LYS A 73 11.14 2.40 -12.68
CA LYS A 73 11.31 1.96 -11.28
C LYS A 73 12.69 1.36 -11.03
N GLN A 74 13.19 0.54 -11.96
CA GLN A 74 14.51 -0.06 -11.88
C GLN A 74 15.64 0.96 -12.04
N LEU A 75 15.51 1.89 -12.99
CA LEU A 75 16.54 2.88 -13.30
C LEU A 75 16.71 3.92 -12.18
N TYR A 76 15.59 4.41 -11.63
CA TYR A 76 15.60 5.48 -10.64
C TYR A 76 15.52 4.97 -9.19
N GLY A 77 15.30 3.68 -8.98
CA GLY A 77 15.22 3.07 -7.65
C GLY A 77 14.05 3.60 -6.81
N GLN A 78 12.98 4.07 -7.46
CA GLN A 78 11.80 4.63 -6.80
C GLN A 78 10.54 3.88 -7.21
N PRO A 79 9.55 3.71 -6.30
CA PRO A 79 8.26 3.19 -6.67
C PRO A 79 7.46 4.21 -7.49
N LEU A 80 6.43 3.74 -8.21
CA LEU A 80 5.42 4.60 -8.80
C LEU A 80 4.14 4.56 -7.98
N HIS A 81 3.39 5.65 -8.03
CA HIS A 81 2.11 5.77 -7.35
C HIS A 81 1.09 4.76 -7.91
N TYR A 82 0.14 4.33 -7.07
CA TYR A 82 -0.93 3.39 -7.38
C TYR A 82 -1.72 3.87 -8.60
N LEU A 83 -2.14 5.14 -8.58
CA LEU A 83 -2.85 5.77 -9.70
C LEU A 83 -2.03 5.78 -10.98
N THR A 84 -0.71 6.00 -10.89
CA THR A 84 0.19 5.92 -12.04
C THR A 84 0.22 4.51 -12.60
N ASN A 85 0.44 3.49 -11.77
CA ASN A 85 0.43 2.09 -12.19
C ASN A 85 -0.92 1.68 -12.84
N VAL A 86 -2.05 2.16 -12.30
CA VAL A 86 -3.39 1.94 -12.87
C VAL A 86 -3.51 2.59 -14.25
N ILE A 87 -3.11 3.85 -14.43
CA ILE A 87 -3.20 4.55 -15.71
C ILE A 87 -2.31 3.91 -16.77
N LEU A 88 -1.08 3.51 -16.42
CA LEU A 88 -0.18 2.80 -17.35
C LEU A 88 -0.81 1.50 -17.87
N LYS A 89 -1.44 0.74 -16.96
CA LYS A 89 -2.18 -0.47 -17.33
C LYS A 89 -3.37 -0.16 -18.24
N GLN A 90 -4.13 0.88 -17.94
CA GLN A 90 -5.25 1.31 -18.78
C GLN A 90 -4.80 1.74 -20.17
N TRP A 91 -3.70 2.49 -20.29
CA TRP A 91 -3.15 2.88 -21.59
C TRP A 91 -2.69 1.70 -22.43
N ASP A 92 -2.11 0.67 -21.81
CA ASP A 92 -1.80 -0.58 -22.53
C ASP A 92 -3.06 -1.31 -22.99
N GLN A 93 -4.10 -1.36 -22.16
CA GLN A 93 -5.38 -1.98 -22.52
C GLN A 93 -6.10 -1.25 -23.66
N LEU A 94 -6.03 0.08 -23.70
CA LEU A 94 -6.62 0.89 -24.78
C LEU A 94 -5.99 0.64 -26.15
N ARG A 95 -4.81 0.02 -26.21
CA ARG A 95 -4.16 -0.34 -27.47
C ARG A 95 -4.67 -1.65 -28.06
N LEU A 96 -5.31 -2.50 -27.28
CA LEU A 96 -5.83 -3.79 -27.74
C LEU A 96 -6.90 -3.58 -28.82
N ASN A 97 -6.86 -4.40 -29.88
CA ASN A 97 -7.72 -4.31 -31.05
C ASN A 97 -7.55 -3.03 -31.88
N SER A 98 -6.47 -2.26 -31.67
CA SER A 98 -6.14 -1.12 -32.51
C SER A 98 -5.30 -1.54 -33.72
N LYS A 99 -5.28 -0.70 -34.76
CA LYS A 99 -4.43 -0.95 -35.96
C LYS A 99 -2.94 -1.02 -35.63
N ASP A 100 -2.53 -0.39 -34.54
CA ASP A 100 -1.13 -0.26 -34.11
C ASP A 100 -0.82 -1.09 -32.86
N GLU A 101 -1.67 -2.07 -32.52
CA GLU A 101 -1.53 -2.93 -31.34
C GLU A 101 -0.13 -3.57 -31.27
N TYR A 102 0.36 -4.11 -32.39
CA TYR A 102 1.64 -4.81 -32.47
C TYR A 102 2.84 -3.91 -32.74
N LYS A 103 2.63 -2.61 -32.97
CA LYS A 103 3.75 -1.69 -33.18
C LYS A 103 4.45 -1.42 -31.85
N PRO A 104 5.79 -1.42 -31.81
CA PRO A 104 6.52 -0.94 -30.65
C PRO A 104 6.06 0.48 -30.28
N LEU A 105 5.84 0.72 -28.99
CA LEU A 105 5.26 1.98 -28.51
C LEU A 105 6.24 3.16 -28.66
N ASP A 106 7.53 2.88 -28.54
CA ASP A 106 8.61 3.83 -28.81
C ASP A 106 8.67 4.33 -30.26
N ASN A 107 8.09 3.60 -31.22
CA ASN A 107 7.91 4.10 -32.59
C ASN A 107 6.76 5.12 -32.73
N LEU A 108 5.78 5.06 -31.82
CA LEU A 108 4.62 5.96 -31.81
C LEU A 108 4.88 7.19 -30.95
N ILE A 109 5.55 6.99 -29.82
CA ILE A 109 5.82 8.02 -28.81
C ILE A 109 7.30 7.97 -28.46
N HIS A 110 8.00 9.09 -28.72
CA HIS A 110 9.40 9.20 -28.41
C HIS A 110 9.68 8.91 -26.91
N PRO A 111 10.66 8.05 -26.57
CA PRO A 111 10.95 7.65 -25.19
C PRO A 111 11.06 8.80 -24.18
N THR A 112 11.77 9.86 -24.51
CA THR A 112 11.91 11.04 -23.63
C THR A 112 10.57 11.72 -23.33
N LYS A 113 9.65 11.75 -24.30
CA LYS A 113 8.31 12.33 -24.08
C LYS A 113 7.48 11.40 -23.20
N ALA A 114 7.55 10.09 -23.43
CA ALA A 114 6.86 9.10 -22.62
C ALA A 114 7.34 9.14 -21.16
N GLU A 115 8.65 9.17 -20.93
CA GLU A 115 9.25 9.34 -19.60
C GLU A 115 8.79 10.64 -18.93
N ALA A 116 8.86 11.77 -19.64
CA ALA A 116 8.43 13.06 -19.10
C ALA A 116 6.95 13.04 -18.69
N THR A 117 6.08 12.46 -19.52
CA THR A 117 4.65 12.30 -19.20
C THR A 117 4.42 11.50 -17.93
N ILE A 118 5.13 10.38 -17.75
CA ILE A 118 5.01 9.57 -16.53
C ILE A 118 5.40 10.38 -15.30
N TRP A 119 6.53 11.09 -15.35
CA TRP A 119 6.99 11.88 -14.21
C TRP A 119 6.09 13.07 -13.87
N LEU A 120 5.52 13.74 -14.88
CA LEU A 120 4.56 14.84 -14.66
C LEU A 120 3.29 14.34 -13.98
N MET A 121 2.75 13.20 -14.42
CA MET A 121 1.58 12.60 -13.76
C MET A 121 1.91 12.07 -12.36
N GLU A 122 3.07 11.43 -12.20
CA GLU A 122 3.54 10.90 -10.92
C GLU A 122 3.63 12.03 -9.88
N GLU A 123 4.14 13.20 -10.27
CA GLU A 123 4.19 14.38 -9.41
C GLU A 123 2.78 14.82 -8.98
N VAL A 124 1.83 14.91 -9.91
CA VAL A 124 0.43 15.21 -9.59
C VAL A 124 -0.15 14.20 -8.62
N HIS A 125 0.04 12.90 -8.86
CA HIS A 125 -0.50 11.86 -7.99
C HIS A 125 0.12 11.87 -6.59
N ARG A 126 1.44 12.08 -6.46
CA ARG A 126 2.10 12.18 -5.16
C ARG A 126 1.60 13.40 -4.39
N GLN A 127 1.47 14.56 -5.03
CA GLN A 127 1.19 15.80 -4.31
C GLN A 127 -0.29 16.05 -4.03
N THR A 128 -1.19 15.62 -4.92
CA THR A 128 -2.58 16.08 -4.91
C THR A 128 -3.61 15.03 -4.50
N SER A 129 -3.25 13.73 -4.52
CA SER A 129 -4.22 12.66 -4.24
C SER A 129 -4.68 12.64 -2.79
N SER A 130 -6.00 12.51 -2.60
CA SER A 130 -6.58 12.30 -1.27
C SER A 130 -6.57 10.83 -0.90
N HIS A 131 -6.15 10.52 0.33
CA HIS A 131 -6.17 9.15 0.84
C HIS A 131 -7.58 8.57 0.92
N PHE A 132 -8.61 9.40 1.14
CA PHE A 132 -10.01 8.95 1.08
C PHE A 132 -10.39 8.45 -0.31
N GLN A 133 -9.96 9.16 -1.36
CA GLN A 133 -10.22 8.72 -2.74
C GLN A 133 -9.49 7.42 -3.07
N ILE A 134 -8.25 7.26 -2.60
CA ILE A 134 -7.48 6.02 -2.77
C ILE A 134 -8.18 4.85 -2.05
N ALA A 135 -8.65 5.06 -0.82
CA ALA A 135 -9.37 4.03 -0.07
C ALA A 135 -10.66 3.58 -0.77
N GLU A 136 -11.43 4.51 -1.34
CA GLU A 136 -12.62 4.17 -2.13
C GLU A 136 -12.24 3.38 -3.40
N LEU A 137 -11.14 3.73 -4.08
CA LEU A 137 -10.66 2.94 -5.22
C LEU A 137 -10.22 1.54 -4.81
N TRP A 138 -9.50 1.39 -3.70
CA TRP A 138 -9.08 0.08 -3.17
C TRP A 138 -10.24 -0.78 -2.71
N LYS A 139 -11.32 -0.16 -2.22
CA LYS A 139 -12.56 -0.86 -1.88
C LYS A 139 -13.24 -1.44 -3.11
N LEU A 140 -13.15 -0.78 -4.25
CA LEU A 140 -13.73 -1.22 -5.52
C LEU A 140 -12.86 -2.23 -6.28
N ASP A 141 -11.54 -2.26 -6.02
CA ASP A 141 -10.59 -3.16 -6.68
C ASP A 141 -10.03 -4.20 -5.70
N PRO A 142 -10.55 -5.44 -5.68
CA PRO A 142 -10.03 -6.52 -4.83
C PRO A 142 -8.53 -6.83 -5.05
N MET A 143 -7.98 -6.48 -6.22
CA MET A 143 -6.60 -6.74 -6.61
C MET A 143 -5.71 -5.49 -6.58
N TYR A 144 -6.14 -4.42 -5.88
CA TYR A 144 -5.40 -3.14 -5.83
C TYR A 144 -3.93 -3.31 -5.42
N ASN A 145 -3.64 -4.29 -4.56
CA ASN A 145 -2.28 -4.60 -4.09
C ASN A 145 -1.31 -4.93 -5.23
N CYS A 146 -1.78 -5.42 -6.39
CA CYS A 146 -0.92 -5.66 -7.55
C CYS A 146 -0.43 -4.37 -8.22
N SER A 147 -1.09 -3.24 -7.95
CA SER A 147 -0.73 -1.91 -8.47
C SER A 147 -0.04 -1.04 -7.42
N VAL A 148 0.07 -1.51 -6.18
CA VAL A 148 0.87 -0.89 -5.13
C VAL A 148 2.26 -1.50 -5.19
N ASP A 149 3.26 -0.70 -5.57
CA ASP A 149 4.64 -1.15 -5.54
C ASP A 149 5.10 -1.39 -4.10
N ALA A 150 5.92 -2.42 -3.91
CA ALA A 150 6.53 -2.68 -2.62
C ALA A 150 7.28 -1.43 -2.15
N ILE A 151 6.96 -0.98 -0.94
CA ILE A 151 7.70 0.07 -0.26
C ILE A 151 9.12 -0.48 -0.07
N PHE A 152 10.09 0.12 -0.76
CA PHE A 152 11.49 -0.26 -0.58
C PHE A 152 11.84 -0.09 0.91
N PRO A 153 12.44 -1.11 1.57
CA PRO A 153 12.81 -1.02 2.97
C PRO A 153 14.09 -0.16 3.09
N THR A 154 13.97 1.15 2.94
CA THR A 154 15.08 2.09 3.20
C THR A 154 15.08 2.60 4.65
N LEU A 155 14.32 1.95 5.53
CA LEU A 155 14.36 2.16 6.98
C LEU A 155 15.04 0.98 7.71
N GLU A 156 15.90 0.22 7.03
CA GLU A 156 16.97 -0.47 7.74
C GLU A 156 17.95 0.59 8.23
N LYS A 157 17.77 0.93 9.51
CA LYS A 157 18.66 1.74 10.32
C LYS A 157 20.11 1.43 9.94
N HIS A 158 20.83 2.44 9.47
CA HIS A 158 22.27 2.44 9.62
C HIS A 158 22.55 2.40 11.13
N CYS A 159 22.73 1.20 11.68
CA CYS A 159 23.41 1.03 12.94
C CYS A 159 24.86 1.47 12.69
N GLU A 160 25.15 2.67 13.20
CA GLU A 160 26.48 3.23 13.34
C GLU A 160 27.42 2.17 13.92
N THR A 161 28.49 1.86 13.20
CA THR A 161 29.66 1.21 13.77
C THR A 161 30.57 2.33 14.29
N SER A 162 30.53 2.54 15.61
CA SER A 162 31.64 3.11 16.37
C SER A 162 32.57 1.99 16.83
#